data_AF-A0A820DFI4-F1
#
_entry.id   AF-A0A820DFI4-F1
#
_cell.length_a   1.000
_cell.length_b   1.000
_cell.length_c   1.000
_cell.angle_alpha   90.00
_cell.angle_beta   90.00
_cell.angle_gamma   90.00
#
_symmetry.space_group_name_H-M   'P 1'
#
loop_
_entity.id
_entity.type
_entity.pdbx_description
1 polymer ?
#
loop_
_entity_poly.entity_id
_entity_poly.type
_entity_poly.pdbx_seq_one_letter_code
_entity_poly.pdbx_strand_id
1 'polypeptide(L)'
;MENNIDTMAQQFMHDALSPINIAELQSDTRIRLLRRYCLRVVEQDDNGEGDSEQNIVAYYTADNARRYHDRSLSTLGVDKETLPALEMLFVAYPEYINSVRTEYEFEHSDAEDESDDSDDDDEQEEDDALH
;
A
#
# COMPACT_ATOMS: atom_id res chain seq x y z
N MET A 1 -39.70 19.33 -10.91
CA MET A 1 -39.82 19.52 -9.44
C MET A 1 -38.93 18.52 -8.70
N GLU A 2 -37.74 18.20 -9.23
CA GLU A 2 -36.88 17.12 -8.69
C GLU A 2 -35.65 17.65 -7.93
N ASN A 3 -35.40 18.97 -7.95
CA ASN A 3 -34.16 19.53 -7.44
C ASN A 3 -34.12 19.68 -5.91
N ASN A 4 -35.26 19.70 -5.22
CA ASN A 4 -35.29 19.98 -3.78
C ASN A 4 -34.81 18.81 -2.90
N ILE A 5 -34.96 17.57 -3.37
CA ILE A 5 -34.60 16.38 -2.58
C ILE A 5 -33.07 16.23 -2.56
N ASP A 6 -32.42 16.46 -3.70
CA ASP A 6 -30.95 16.42 -3.78
C ASP A 6 -30.30 17.55 -2.99
N THR A 7 -30.89 18.76 -2.97
CA THR A 7 -30.36 19.86 -2.15
C THR A 7 -30.47 19.58 -0.65
N MET A 8 -31.57 18.96 -0.21
CA MET A 8 -31.73 18.56 1.20
C MET A 8 -30.78 17.43 1.60
N ALA A 9 -30.53 16.47 0.71
CA ALA A 9 -29.56 15.40 0.96
C ALA A 9 -28.12 15.92 1.02
N GLN A 10 -27.76 16.86 0.15
CA GLN A 10 -26.47 17.53 0.17
C GLN A 10 -26.28 18.37 1.45
N GLN A 11 -27.31 19.12 1.87
CA GLN A 11 -27.29 19.87 3.12
C GLN A 11 -27.14 18.94 4.34
N PHE A 12 -27.84 17.80 4.36
CA PHE A 12 -27.75 16.83 5.45
C PHE A 12 -26.37 16.13 5.54
N MET A 13 -25.71 15.89 4.40
CA MET A 13 -24.33 15.37 4.39
C MET A 13 -23.31 16.43 4.81
N HIS A 14 -23.54 17.70 4.49
CA HIS A 14 -22.70 18.82 4.94
C HIS A 14 -22.88 19.11 6.44
N ASP A 15 -24.10 18.95 6.96
CA ASP A 15 -24.46 19.18 8.36
C ASP A 15 -24.36 17.89 9.20
N ALA A 16 -23.86 16.79 8.64
CA ALA A 16 -23.56 15.57 9.38
C ALA A 16 -22.49 15.92 10.42
N LEU A 17 -22.92 15.99 11.68
CA LEU A 17 -22.10 16.32 12.84
C LEU A 17 -20.76 15.59 12.76
N SER A 18 -19.66 16.35 12.88
CA SER A 18 -18.32 15.78 13.01
C SER A 18 -18.36 14.71 14.12
N PRO A 19 -17.66 13.57 13.95
CA PRO A 19 -17.72 12.47 14.90
C PRO A 19 -17.45 12.99 16.31
N ILE A 20 -18.46 12.88 17.18
CA ILE A 20 -18.49 13.49 18.52
C ILE A 20 -17.52 12.76 19.49
N ASN A 21 -16.88 11.68 19.02
CA ASN A 21 -16.04 10.83 19.86
C ASN A 21 -14.75 10.45 19.11
N ILE A 22 -13.81 11.40 19.06
CA ILE A 22 -12.44 11.16 18.60
C ILE A 22 -11.64 10.80 19.85
N ALA A 23 -11.26 9.52 19.97
CA ALA A 23 -10.34 9.06 20.99
C ALA A 23 -9.02 8.67 20.31
N GLU A 24 -7.91 9.20 20.83
CA GLU A 24 -6.58 8.84 20.34
C GLU A 24 -6.26 7.38 20.70
N LEU A 25 -5.65 6.67 19.75
CA LEU A 25 -5.19 5.31 19.98
C LEU A 25 -4.06 5.33 21.01
N GLN A 26 -4.24 4.57 22.08
CA GLN A 26 -3.21 4.33 23.08
C GLN A 26 -2.38 3.10 22.71
N SER A 27 -1.19 2.97 23.29
CA SER A 27 -0.28 1.83 23.04
C SER A 27 -0.83 0.47 23.52
N ASP A 28 -1.77 0.48 24.46
CA ASP A 28 -2.50 -0.71 24.93
C ASP A 28 -3.76 -1.00 24.10
N THR A 29 -4.04 -0.19 23.07
CA THR A 29 -5.24 -0.35 22.26
C THR A 29 -5.14 -1.60 21.40
N ARG A 30 -6.19 -2.43 21.47
CA ARG A 30 -6.33 -3.61 20.63
C ARG A 30 -7.01 -3.24 19.32
N ILE A 31 -6.33 -3.51 18.22
CA ILE A 31 -6.77 -3.21 16.86
C ILE A 31 -7.02 -4.49 16.07
N ARG A 32 -7.85 -4.38 15.04
CA ARG A 32 -8.17 -5.47 14.11
C ARG A 32 -8.59 -4.90 12.76
N LEU A 33 -8.23 -5.58 11.68
CA LEU A 33 -8.72 -5.26 10.34
C LEU A 33 -10.25 -5.36 10.26
N LEU A 34 -10.90 -4.37 9.66
CA LEU A 34 -12.38 -4.32 9.59
C LEU A 34 -12.95 -5.55 8.89
N ARG A 35 -12.39 -5.93 7.73
CA ARG A 35 -12.77 -7.10 6.92
C ARG A 35 -11.54 -7.63 6.17
N ARG A 36 -11.49 -8.94 5.89
CA ARG A 36 -10.32 -9.59 5.25
C ARG A 36 -9.85 -8.95 3.93
N TYR A 37 -10.77 -8.43 3.12
CA TYR A 37 -10.47 -7.91 1.77
C TYR A 37 -10.80 -6.43 1.62
N CYS A 38 -10.77 -5.65 2.71
CA CYS A 38 -11.08 -4.22 2.63
C CYS A 38 -9.88 -3.35 2.24
N LEU A 39 -8.68 -3.92 2.17
CA LEU A 39 -7.42 -3.24 1.88
C LEU A 39 -6.58 -4.11 0.95
N ARG A 40 -5.85 -3.50 0.00
CA ARG A 40 -4.88 -4.16 -0.87
C ARG A 40 -3.70 -3.24 -1.09
N VAL A 41 -2.49 -3.72 -0.80
CA VAL A 41 -1.24 -3.00 -1.02
C VAL A 41 -0.67 -3.39 -2.38
N VAL A 42 -0.17 -2.40 -3.14
CA VAL A 42 0.40 -2.57 -4.48
C VAL A 42 1.60 -1.63 -4.62
N GLU A 43 2.70 -2.16 -5.12
CA GLU A 43 3.86 -1.39 -5.58
C GLU A 43 3.56 -0.83 -6.97
N GLN A 44 3.79 0.47 -7.17
CA GLN A 44 3.65 1.12 -8.45
C GLN A 44 5.02 1.56 -8.97
N ASP A 45 5.33 1.15 -10.19
CA ASP A 45 6.50 1.66 -10.91
C ASP A 45 6.21 3.08 -11.40
N ASP A 46 6.95 4.07 -10.89
CA ASP A 46 6.90 5.42 -11.42
C ASP A 46 7.61 5.44 -12.78
N ASN A 47 6.83 5.49 -13.86
CA ASN A 47 7.33 5.43 -15.24
C ASN A 47 7.92 6.78 -15.74
N GLY A 48 8.58 7.59 -14.89
CA GLY A 48 9.02 8.92 -15.31
C GLY A 48 10.07 9.59 -14.42
N GLU A 49 11.29 9.65 -14.96
CA GLU A 49 12.38 10.61 -14.69
C GLU A 49 12.34 11.38 -13.35
N GLY A 50 12.93 10.77 -12.32
CA GLY A 50 13.29 11.48 -11.10
C GLY A 50 13.45 10.50 -9.95
N ASP A 51 14.71 10.22 -9.59
CA ASP A 51 15.19 9.48 -8.41
C ASP A 51 14.06 8.92 -7.52
N SER A 52 13.48 7.81 -7.96
CA SER A 52 12.13 7.39 -7.56
C SER A 52 12.21 6.45 -6.37
N GLU A 53 11.85 6.96 -5.20
CA GLU A 53 11.44 6.12 -4.07
C GLU A 53 10.29 5.20 -4.54
N GLN A 54 10.37 3.89 -4.26
CA GLN A 54 9.32 2.94 -4.65
C GLN A 54 7.97 3.38 -4.08
N ASN A 55 7.02 3.69 -4.98
CA ASN A 55 5.71 4.21 -4.60
C ASN A 55 4.78 3.06 -4.19
N ILE A 56 4.56 2.90 -2.89
CA ILE A 56 3.69 1.86 -2.34
C ILE A 56 2.33 2.48 -2.02
N VAL A 57 1.30 1.94 -2.65
CA VAL A 57 -0.06 2.46 -2.52
C VAL A 57 -0.98 1.37 -1.97
N ALA A 58 -1.73 1.72 -0.92
CA ALA A 58 -2.78 0.87 -0.38
C ALA A 58 -4.16 1.35 -0.84
N TYR A 59 -4.88 0.48 -1.54
CA TYR A 59 -6.26 0.70 -1.95
C TYR A 59 -7.21 0.13 -0.92
N TYR A 60 -8.25 0.89 -0.57
CA TYR A 60 -9.25 0.44 0.39
C TYR A 60 -10.68 0.66 -0.08
N THR A 61 -11.62 -0.10 0.48
CA THR A 61 -13.02 -0.14 0.01
C THR A 61 -14.03 0.39 1.02
N ALA A 62 -13.59 0.85 2.19
CA ALA A 62 -14.47 1.34 3.25
C ALA A 62 -15.32 2.56 2.81
N ASP A 63 -14.77 3.41 1.94
CA ASP A 63 -15.42 4.63 1.46
C ASP A 63 -16.08 4.48 0.08
N ASN A 64 -16.13 3.24 -0.45
CA ASN A 64 -16.73 2.98 -1.75
C ASN A 64 -18.22 3.33 -1.76
N ALA A 65 -18.66 3.96 -2.84
CA ALA A 65 -20.07 4.18 -3.07
C ALA A 65 -20.82 2.84 -3.26
N ARG A 66 -22.11 2.84 -2.93
CA ARG A 66 -22.99 1.70 -3.22
C ARG A 66 -23.24 1.52 -4.72
N ARG A 67 -23.07 2.61 -5.49
CA ARG A 67 -23.17 2.61 -6.95
C ARG A 67 -21.79 2.41 -7.54
N TYR A 68 -21.73 1.56 -8.57
CA TYR A 68 -20.50 1.25 -9.27
C TYR A 68 -19.87 2.51 -9.86
N HIS A 69 -18.59 2.74 -9.55
CA HIS A 69 -17.76 3.86 -10.07
C HIS A 69 -18.32 5.26 -9.81
N ASP A 70 -19.19 5.41 -8.82
CA ASP A 70 -19.74 6.71 -8.43
C ASP A 70 -18.73 7.55 -7.60
N ARG A 71 -17.64 6.92 -7.16
CA ARG A 71 -16.50 7.57 -6.48
C ARG A 71 -15.19 7.11 -7.10
N SER A 72 -14.19 7.97 -7.02
CA SER A 72 -12.80 7.64 -7.37
C SER A 72 -12.25 6.56 -6.44
N LEU A 73 -11.16 5.91 -6.89
CA LEU A 73 -10.45 4.94 -6.06
C LEU A 73 -9.94 5.63 -4.80
N SER A 74 -10.16 4.98 -3.65
CA SER A 74 -9.66 5.45 -2.36
C SER A 74 -8.29 4.83 -2.11
N THR A 75 -7.29 5.70 -1.94
CA THR A 75 -5.88 5.33 -1.79
C THR A 75 -5.29 5.92 -0.53
N LEU A 76 -4.36 5.20 0.07
CA LEU A 76 -3.53 5.62 1.18
C LEU A 76 -2.06 5.39 0.78
N GLY A 77 -1.22 6.42 0.92
CA GLY A 77 0.23 6.27 0.79
C GLY A 77 0.76 5.47 1.97
N VAL A 78 1.63 4.51 1.71
CA VAL A 78 2.14 3.58 2.72
C VAL A 78 3.64 3.50 2.58
N ASP A 79 4.37 3.63 3.69
CA ASP A 79 5.82 3.53 3.68
C ASP A 79 6.24 2.06 3.83
N LYS A 80 7.41 1.71 3.29
CA LYS A 80 7.98 0.35 3.40
C LYS A 80 8.04 -0.16 4.85
N GLU A 81 8.38 0.74 5.77
CA GLU A 81 8.49 0.44 7.20
C GLU A 81 7.17 -0.05 7.80
N THR A 82 6.03 0.32 7.20
CA THR A 82 4.70 -0.04 7.69
C THR A 82 4.15 -1.33 7.09
N LEU A 83 4.81 -1.91 6.07
CA LEU A 83 4.37 -3.14 5.42
C LEU A 83 4.30 -4.35 6.37
N PRO A 84 5.30 -4.61 7.24
CA PRO A 84 5.25 -5.76 8.15
C PRO A 84 4.07 -5.66 9.13
N ALA A 85 3.75 -4.44 9.58
CA ALA A 85 2.60 -4.18 10.44
C ALA A 85 1.28 -4.53 9.72
N LEU A 86 1.14 -4.12 8.46
CA LEU A 86 -0.03 -4.45 7.63
C LEU A 86 -0.13 -5.96 7.38
N GLU A 87 0.97 -6.63 7.07
CA GLU A 87 0.98 -8.09 6.88
C GLU A 87 0.51 -8.82 8.13
N MET A 88 1.00 -8.43 9.31
CA MET A 88 0.55 -9.03 10.57
C MET A 88 -0.95 -8.82 10.80
N LEU A 89 -1.51 -7.66 10.44
CA LEU A 89 -2.95 -7.40 10.52
C LEU A 89 -3.76 -8.32 9.59
N PHE A 90 -3.25 -8.64 8.39
CA PHE A 90 -3.89 -9.58 7.47
C PHE A 90 -3.83 -11.02 7.96
N VAL A 91 -2.68 -11.46 8.50
CA VAL A 91 -2.50 -12.81 9.04
C VAL A 91 -3.33 -13.02 10.30
N ALA A 92 -3.41 -12.03 11.18
CA ALA A 92 -4.13 -12.13 12.43
C ALA A 92 -5.66 -12.10 12.26
N TYR A 93 -6.21 -11.57 11.16
CA TYR A 93 -7.65 -11.48 10.98
C TYR A 93 -8.32 -12.87 11.05
N PRO A 94 -9.37 -13.05 11.89
CA PRO A 94 -10.25 -12.03 12.47
C PRO A 94 -9.95 -11.68 13.95
N GLU A 95 -8.75 -11.95 14.45
CA GLU A 95 -8.39 -11.72 15.85
C GLU A 95 -7.93 -10.28 16.11
N TYR A 96 -8.03 -9.83 17.37
CA TYR A 96 -7.48 -8.55 17.82
C TYR A 96 -6.02 -8.68 18.22
N ILE A 97 -5.20 -7.70 17.84
CA ILE A 97 -3.78 -7.60 18.21
C ILE A 97 -3.50 -6.26 18.91
N ASN A 98 -2.47 -6.19 19.75
CA ASN A 98 -2.05 -4.94 20.40
C ASN A 98 -1.29 -4.05 19.39
N SER A 99 -1.53 -2.73 19.41
CA SER A 99 -0.85 -1.77 18.54
C SER A 99 0.68 -1.73 18.73
N VAL A 100 1.20 -1.92 19.94
CA VAL A 100 2.66 -1.98 20.15
C VAL A 100 3.31 -3.19 19.46
N ARG A 101 2.57 -4.28 19.22
CA ARG A 101 3.13 -5.47 18.58
C ARG A 101 3.36 -5.28 17.07
N THR A 102 2.72 -4.26 16.47
CA THR A 102 2.92 -3.92 15.05
C THR A 102 4.17 -3.10 14.79
N GLU A 103 4.78 -2.51 15.82
CA GLU A 103 6.07 -1.83 15.72
C GLU A 103 7.17 -2.89 15.90
N TYR A 104 7.61 -3.51 14.80
CA TYR A 104 8.75 -4.43 14.84
C TYR A 104 9.98 -3.75 14.22
N GLU A 105 11.11 -3.84 14.94
CA GLU A 105 12.40 -3.28 14.55
C GLU A 105 12.92 -3.94 13.27
N PHE A 106 13.28 -3.10 12.31
CA PHE A 106 13.79 -3.50 11.01
C PHE A 106 15.28 -3.86 11.15
N GLU A 107 15.59 -5.14 11.36
CA GLU A 107 16.96 -5.61 11.14
C GLU A 107 17.21 -5.60 9.63
N HIS A 108 17.84 -4.53 9.13
CA HIS A 108 18.40 -4.47 7.78
C HIS A 108 19.46 -5.57 7.67
N SER A 109 19.09 -6.72 7.10
CA SER A 109 20.08 -7.64 6.58
C SER A 109 20.56 -7.08 5.25
N ASP A 110 21.65 -6.32 5.28
CA ASP A 110 22.40 -5.95 4.10
C ASP A 110 22.87 -7.25 3.44
N ALA A 111 22.13 -7.72 2.44
CA ALA A 111 22.56 -8.80 1.58
C ALA A 111 23.64 -8.24 0.67
N GLU A 112 24.89 -8.60 0.93
CA GLU A 112 26.01 -8.24 0.07
C GLU A 112 25.80 -8.84 -1.33
N ASP A 113 25.91 -7.97 -2.33
CA ASP A 113 25.79 -8.22 -3.75
C ASP A 113 27.03 -8.99 -4.22
N GLU A 114 26.94 -10.31 -4.33
CA GLU A 114 27.99 -11.12 -4.95
C GLU A 114 27.88 -11.00 -6.47
N SER A 115 28.63 -10.06 -7.04
CA SER A 115 28.83 -9.96 -8.49
C SER A 115 29.69 -11.14 -8.97
N ASP A 116 29.04 -12.10 -9.62
CA ASP A 116 29.62 -13.24 -10.32
C ASP A 116 30.16 -12.78 -11.69
N ASP A 117 31.44 -12.40 -11.74
CA ASP A 117 32.17 -12.13 -12.99
C ASP A 117 32.59 -13.47 -13.62
N SER A 118 31.66 -14.12 -14.32
CA SER A 118 31.99 -15.21 -15.24
C SER A 118 32.17 -14.67 -16.66
N ASP A 119 33.39 -14.26 -16.99
CA ASP A 119 33.84 -14.04 -18.38
C ASP A 119 34.16 -15.40 -19.01
N ASP A 120 33.15 -16.01 -19.65
CA ASP A 120 33.32 -17.08 -20.63
C ASP A 120 32.47 -16.72 -21.86
N ASP A 121 33.12 -16.38 -22.97
CA ASP A 121 32.55 -16.57 -24.32
C ASP A 121 33.67 -16.66 -25.37
N ASP A 122 34.09 -17.92 -25.53
CA ASP A 122 34.38 -18.69 -26.73
C ASP A 122 34.79 -18.04 -28.07
N GLU A 123 35.83 -18.69 -28.60
CA GLU A 123 36.33 -18.88 -29.95
C GLU A 123 35.39 -18.62 -31.14
N GLN A 124 35.96 -18.04 -32.22
CA GLN A 124 35.80 -18.60 -33.56
C GLN A 124 36.93 -18.21 -34.52
N GLU A 125 37.44 -19.24 -35.20
CA GLU A 125 38.36 -19.24 -36.33
C GLU A 125 37.80 -18.46 -37.53
N GLU A 126 38.67 -17.90 -38.38
CA GLU A 126 38.78 -18.28 -39.81
C GLU A 126 39.83 -17.42 -40.55
N ASP A 127 40.77 -18.14 -41.18
CA ASP A 127 41.51 -17.90 -42.43
C ASP A 127 41.65 -16.49 -43.05
N ASP A 128 42.89 -16.09 -43.38
CA ASP A 128 43.27 -15.86 -44.78
C ASP A 128 44.78 -15.50 -45.00
N ALA A 129 45.42 -16.35 -45.81
CA ALA A 129 46.32 -16.04 -46.94
C ALA A 129 47.50 -15.03 -46.87
N LEU A 130 48.68 -15.57 -47.28
CA LEU A 130 49.75 -15.00 -48.14
C LEU A 130 50.81 -14.03 -47.56
N HIS A 131 52.01 -14.55 -47.27
CA HIS A 131 53.23 -14.32 -48.09
C HIS A 131 54.42 -15.20 -47.63
#